data_AF-A0A512RPV8-F1
#
_entry.id   AF-A0A512RPV8-F1
#
_cell.length_a   1.000
_cell.length_b   1.000
_cell.length_c   1.000
_cell.angle_alpha   90.00
_cell.angle_beta   90.00
_cell.angle_gamma   90.00
#
_symmetry.space_group_name_H-M   'P 1'
#
loop_
_entity.id
_entity.type
_entity.pdbx_description
1 polymer ?
#
loop_
_entity_poly.entity_id
_entity_poly.type
_entity_poly.pdbx_seq_one_letter_code
_entity_poly.pdbx_strand_id
1 'polypeptide(L)'
;MYEMETKERVALNNSTITVDSSLRNFGQIIIKAPVSGIVTTIDRQQTGEYIMEGNPFCTITRNSDLAFQLNVPYEYHSLVERNRKCAIVLPDKSRIQGRIVKALSALNPVAQTQIYLVAPAGNTFLPEGLVASVLITTNSRPHAQVLPREAVLSDELMKNFWIMKLVNDTTAVKVDITTGISNENEMEIVSPVLSPADRIISEGNYGLADTASVKIIK
;
A
#
# COMPACT_ATOMS: atom_id res chain seq x y z
N MET A 1 3.84 18.96 -27.21
CA MET A 1 3.84 19.01 -28.69
C MET A 1 5.30 18.89 -29.10
N TYR A 2 5.65 17.85 -29.85
CA TYR A 2 7.02 17.66 -30.35
C TYR A 2 6.99 17.73 -31.87
N GLU A 3 8.03 18.32 -32.43
CA GLU A 3 8.23 18.49 -33.87
C GLU A 3 9.42 17.63 -34.30
N MET A 4 9.19 16.78 -35.29
CA MET A 4 10.25 15.99 -35.92
C MET A 4 10.47 16.52 -37.33
N GLU A 5 11.71 16.36 -37.78
CA GLU A 5 12.17 16.88 -39.05
C GLU A 5 12.73 15.72 -39.88
N THR A 6 12.30 15.57 -41.14
CA THR A 6 12.83 14.50 -41.99
C THR A 6 14.27 14.79 -42.44
N LYS A 7 15.02 13.74 -42.79
CA LYS A 7 16.40 13.83 -43.30
C LYS A 7 16.49 14.74 -44.52
N GLU A 8 15.50 14.68 -45.39
CA GLU A 8 15.41 15.47 -46.62
C GLU A 8 15.31 16.96 -46.29
N ARG A 9 14.50 17.33 -45.27
CA ARG A 9 14.36 18.73 -44.86
C ARG A 9 15.63 19.29 -44.22
N VAL A 10 16.32 18.49 -43.40
CA VAL A 10 17.62 18.89 -42.83
C VAL A 10 18.66 19.08 -43.94
N ALA A 11 18.68 18.20 -44.95
CA ALA A 11 19.56 18.34 -46.11
C ALA A 11 19.22 19.57 -46.97
N LEU A 12 17.92 19.88 -47.15
CA LEU A 12 17.44 21.05 -47.89
C LEU A 12 17.84 22.38 -47.23
N ASN A 13 17.74 22.49 -45.91
CA ASN A 13 18.15 23.69 -45.17
C ASN A 13 19.66 24.02 -45.32
N ASN A 14 20.50 23.02 -45.58
CA ASN A 14 21.95 23.20 -45.75
C ASN A 14 22.35 23.59 -47.19
N SER A 15 21.39 23.58 -48.12
CA SER A 15 21.60 23.96 -49.51
C SER A 15 20.98 25.35 -49.76
N THR A 16 21.76 26.29 -50.28
CA THR A 16 21.39 27.69 -50.61
C THR A 16 20.37 27.76 -51.76
N ILE A 17 19.21 27.14 -51.59
CA ILE A 17 18.10 27.17 -52.52
C ILE A 17 17.08 28.15 -51.93
N THR A 18 16.73 29.20 -52.67
CA THR A 18 15.59 30.07 -52.37
C THR A 18 14.32 29.23 -52.38
N VAL A 19 13.96 28.71 -51.21
CA VAL A 19 12.81 27.83 -51.00
C VAL A 19 11.54 28.63 -51.28
N ASP A 20 10.77 28.19 -52.28
CA ASP A 20 9.42 28.69 -52.54
C ASP A 20 8.57 28.60 -51.26
N SER A 21 7.78 29.62 -50.99
CA SER A 21 6.95 29.77 -49.77
C SER A 21 6.05 28.56 -49.52
N SER A 22 5.73 27.82 -50.59
CA SER A 22 4.92 26.60 -50.63
C SER A 22 5.58 25.38 -49.96
N LEU A 23 6.91 25.36 -49.76
CA LEU A 23 7.67 24.22 -49.22
C LEU A 23 8.09 24.40 -47.74
N ARG A 24 7.65 25.48 -47.07
CA ARG A 24 8.07 25.80 -45.68
C ARG A 24 7.75 24.70 -44.65
N ASN A 25 6.72 23.91 -44.90
CA ASN A 25 6.29 22.83 -44.00
C ASN A 25 6.70 21.44 -44.53
N PHE A 26 7.50 21.37 -45.61
CA PHE A 26 7.91 20.11 -46.21
C PHE A 26 8.84 19.35 -45.27
N GLY A 27 8.43 18.15 -44.83
CA GLY A 27 9.24 17.32 -43.94
C GLY A 27 9.19 17.71 -42.45
N GLN A 28 8.21 18.51 -42.02
CA GLN A 28 7.86 18.70 -40.61
C GLN A 28 6.76 17.70 -40.22
N ILE A 29 7.03 16.89 -39.19
CA ILE A 29 6.09 15.91 -38.65
C ILE A 29 5.75 16.32 -37.22
N ILE A 30 4.51 16.72 -36.99
CA ILE A 30 4.01 17.08 -35.66
C ILE A 30 3.51 15.81 -34.97
N ILE A 31 4.17 15.42 -33.88
CA ILE A 31 3.75 14.27 -33.09
C ILE A 31 2.87 14.74 -31.94
N LYS A 32 1.65 14.20 -31.94
CA LYS A 32 0.63 14.43 -30.91
C LYS A 32 0.54 13.21 -30.01
N ALA A 33 0.34 13.45 -28.72
CA ALA A 33 0.07 12.39 -27.78
C ALA A 33 -1.26 11.69 -28.16
N PRO A 34 -1.27 10.34 -28.26
CA PRO A 34 -2.51 9.62 -28.58
C PRO A 34 -3.52 9.65 -27.43
N VAL A 35 -3.06 9.90 -26.20
CA VAL A 35 -3.88 9.95 -24.99
C VAL A 35 -3.46 11.09 -24.08
N SER A 36 -4.41 11.57 -23.27
CA SER A 36 -4.10 12.45 -22.13
C SER A 36 -3.47 11.65 -21.00
N GLY A 37 -2.34 12.12 -20.49
CA GLY A 37 -1.57 11.51 -19.41
C GLY A 37 -0.33 12.32 -19.07
N ILE A 38 0.52 11.78 -18.21
CA ILE A 38 1.78 12.38 -17.78
C ILE A 38 2.91 11.66 -18.51
N VAL A 39 3.86 12.42 -19.05
CA VAL A 39 5.06 11.85 -19.67
C VAL A 39 5.98 11.34 -18.56
N THR A 40 6.18 10.03 -18.49
CA THR A 40 7.00 9.38 -17.46
C THR A 40 8.45 9.23 -17.88
N THR A 41 8.68 8.86 -19.14
CA THR A 41 10.03 8.80 -19.72
C THR A 41 10.06 9.55 -21.03
N ILE A 42 11.15 10.29 -21.24
CA ILE A 42 11.55 10.80 -22.54
C ILE A 42 12.87 10.12 -22.85
N ASP A 43 12.84 9.13 -23.73
CA ASP A 43 14.01 8.28 -24.02
C ASP A 43 15.12 9.03 -24.75
N ARG A 44 14.81 10.21 -25.31
CA ARG A 44 15.75 11.07 -26.08
C ARG A 44 15.55 12.54 -25.73
N GLN A 45 16.50 13.11 -25.00
CA GLN A 45 16.39 14.46 -24.41
C GLN A 45 17.02 15.56 -25.27
N GLN A 46 17.79 15.21 -26.31
CA GLN A 46 18.55 16.19 -27.10
C GLN A 46 17.81 16.60 -28.37
N THR A 47 17.72 17.91 -28.60
CA THR A 47 17.15 18.47 -29.83
C THR A 47 18.06 18.15 -31.01
N GLY A 48 17.50 17.64 -32.10
CA GLY A 48 18.25 17.26 -33.30
C GLY A 48 18.78 15.82 -33.31
N GLU A 49 18.42 15.00 -32.31
CA GLU A 49 18.76 13.59 -32.30
C GLU A 49 17.97 12.81 -33.36
N TYR A 50 18.65 11.93 -34.10
CA TYR A 50 18.02 11.13 -35.14
C TYR A 50 17.23 9.97 -34.53
N ILE A 51 15.97 9.83 -34.93
CA ILE A 51 15.07 8.78 -34.45
C ILE A 51 14.75 7.84 -35.60
N MET A 52 14.94 6.55 -35.37
CA MET A 52 14.59 5.51 -36.32
C MET A 52 13.12 5.11 -36.14
N GLU A 53 12.45 4.81 -37.24
CA GLU A 53 11.08 4.30 -37.23
C GLU A 53 10.98 3.04 -36.36
N GLY A 54 9.90 2.95 -35.58
CA GLY A 54 9.63 1.83 -34.67
C GLY A 54 10.19 1.99 -33.25
N ASN A 55 11.06 2.95 -32.98
CA ASN A 55 11.55 3.20 -31.63
C ASN A 55 10.57 4.09 -30.82
N PRO A 56 10.28 3.74 -29.55
CA PRO A 56 9.45 4.60 -28.69
C PRO A 56 10.15 5.92 -28.41
N PHE A 57 9.39 7.01 -28.46
CA PHE A 57 9.90 8.36 -28.21
C PHE A 57 9.71 8.80 -26.75
N CYS A 58 8.52 8.54 -26.22
CA CYS A 58 8.18 8.82 -24.83
C CYS A 58 7.12 7.86 -24.32
N THR A 59 7.12 7.60 -23.02
CA THR A 59 6.04 6.86 -22.35
C THR A 59 5.07 7.85 -21.71
N ILE A 60 3.77 7.65 -21.96
CA ILE A 60 2.69 8.45 -21.37
C ILE A 60 1.88 7.53 -20.47
N THR A 61 1.87 7.83 -19.17
CA THR A 61 1.11 7.06 -18.17
C THR A 61 -0.12 7.85 -17.75
N ARG A 62 -1.25 7.16 -17.62
CA ARG A 62 -2.49 7.75 -17.12
C ARG A 62 -2.70 7.35 -15.66
N ASN A 63 -2.76 8.33 -14.76
CA ASN A 63 -2.93 8.07 -13.32
C ASN A 63 -4.22 7.31 -12.98
N SER A 64 -5.29 7.47 -13.77
CA SER A 64 -6.56 6.76 -13.52
C SER A 64 -6.47 5.26 -13.71
N ASP A 65 -5.46 4.78 -14.45
CA ASP A 65 -5.30 3.37 -14.81
C ASP A 65 -4.24 2.70 -13.93
N LEU A 66 -3.71 3.42 -12.93
CA LEU A 66 -2.75 2.89 -11.98
C LEU A 66 -3.42 1.91 -11.01
N ALA A 67 -2.80 0.75 -10.84
CA ALA A 67 -3.21 -0.25 -9.88
C ALA A 67 -1.99 -0.88 -9.20
N PHE A 68 -2.12 -1.17 -7.91
CA PHE A 68 -1.12 -1.94 -7.18
C PHE A 68 -1.36 -3.43 -7.39
N GLN A 69 -0.27 -4.18 -7.61
CA GLN A 69 -0.29 -5.63 -7.61
C GLN A 69 -0.15 -6.14 -6.18
N LEU A 70 -1.21 -6.74 -5.65
CA LEU A 70 -1.22 -7.36 -4.33
C LEU A 70 -1.12 -8.88 -4.48
N ASN A 71 -0.09 -9.49 -3.88
CA ASN A 71 0.05 -10.95 -3.82
C ASN A 71 -0.52 -11.44 -2.48
N VAL A 72 -1.56 -12.26 -2.52
CA VAL A 72 -2.26 -12.76 -1.33
C VAL A 72 -2.11 -14.27 -1.25
N PRO A 73 -1.64 -14.85 -0.12
CA PRO A 73 -1.67 -16.29 0.09
C PRO A 73 -3.07 -16.85 -0.14
N TYR A 74 -3.16 -17.98 -0.85
CA TYR A 74 -4.47 -18.51 -1.26
C TYR A 74 -5.41 -18.80 -0.07
N GLU A 75 -4.88 -19.14 1.10
CA GLU A 75 -5.65 -19.31 2.34
C GLU A 75 -6.51 -18.08 2.73
N TYR A 76 -6.07 -16.86 2.38
CA TYR A 76 -6.75 -15.61 2.73
C TYR A 76 -7.67 -15.07 1.62
N HIS A 77 -7.81 -15.75 0.47
CA HIS A 77 -8.63 -15.25 -0.65
C HIS A 77 -10.06 -14.88 -0.22
N SER A 78 -10.68 -15.72 0.62
CA SER A 78 -12.07 -15.50 1.07
C SER A 78 -12.24 -14.27 1.96
N LEU A 79 -11.17 -13.80 2.63
CA LEU A 79 -11.19 -12.56 3.42
C LEU A 79 -11.13 -11.34 2.50
N VAL A 80 -10.31 -11.43 1.45
CA VAL A 80 -10.14 -10.38 0.45
C VAL A 80 -11.39 -10.20 -0.41
N GLU A 81 -12.06 -11.28 -0.79
CA GLU A 81 -13.29 -11.21 -1.59
C GLU A 81 -14.47 -10.64 -0.81
N ARG A 82 -14.55 -10.92 0.49
CA ARG A 82 -15.57 -10.37 1.39
C ARG A 82 -15.41 -8.87 1.61
N ASN A 83 -14.18 -8.38 1.70
CA ASN A 83 -13.90 -6.96 1.93
C ASN A 83 -12.97 -6.36 0.88
N ARG A 84 -13.57 -5.73 -0.13
CA ARG A 84 -12.83 -5.09 -1.23
C ARG A 84 -12.33 -3.69 -0.91
N LYS A 85 -12.68 -3.10 0.24
CA LYS A 85 -12.15 -1.80 0.67
C LYS A 85 -10.87 -2.04 1.45
N CYS A 86 -9.82 -1.30 1.12
CA CYS A 86 -8.54 -1.41 1.79
C CYS A 86 -7.89 -0.03 1.94
N ALA A 87 -6.89 0.05 2.80
CA ALA A 87 -6.02 1.22 2.90
C ALA A 87 -4.64 0.88 2.35
N ILE A 88 -4.14 1.69 1.43
CA ILE A 88 -2.80 1.60 0.86
C ILE A 88 -1.91 2.50 1.71
N VAL A 89 -0.86 1.92 2.28
CA VAL A 89 0.15 2.61 3.08
C VAL A 89 1.41 2.75 2.24
N LEU A 90 1.77 3.99 1.95
CA LEU A 90 2.95 4.32 1.17
C LEU A 90 4.22 4.27 2.06
N PRO A 91 5.42 4.23 1.45
CA PRO A 91 6.70 4.22 2.19
C PRO A 91 6.90 5.41 3.13
N ASP A 92 6.28 6.55 2.84
CA ASP A 92 6.28 7.75 3.68
C ASP A 92 5.28 7.70 4.84
N LYS A 93 4.62 6.55 5.04
CA LYS A 93 3.53 6.30 6.01
C LYS A 93 2.23 7.03 5.71
N SER A 94 2.11 7.73 4.58
CA SER A 94 0.84 8.29 4.15
C SER A 94 -0.15 7.17 3.80
N ARG A 95 -1.44 7.44 4.01
CA ARG A 95 -2.51 6.46 3.81
C ARG A 95 -3.46 6.94 2.73
N ILE A 96 -3.66 6.11 1.71
CA ILE A 96 -4.59 6.36 0.61
C ILE A 96 -5.65 5.28 0.67
N GLN A 97 -6.92 5.65 0.49
CA GLN A 97 -7.97 4.65 0.39
C GLN A 97 -7.83 3.88 -0.92
N GLY A 98 -8.15 2.59 -0.91
CA GLY A 98 -8.03 1.73 -2.08
C GLY A 98 -9.22 0.78 -2.21
N ARG A 99 -9.39 0.26 -3.42
CA ARG A 99 -10.38 -0.79 -3.70
C ARG A 99 -9.79 -1.91 -4.51
N ILE A 100 -10.03 -3.14 -4.07
CA ILE A 100 -9.65 -4.35 -4.76
C ILE A 100 -10.64 -4.56 -5.92
N VAL A 101 -10.14 -4.44 -7.15
CA VAL A 101 -10.96 -4.43 -8.36
C VAL A 101 -11.18 -5.85 -8.86
N LYS A 102 -10.07 -6.58 -9.07
CA LYS A 102 -10.09 -7.86 -9.76
C LYS A 102 -9.00 -8.79 -9.24
N ALA A 103 -9.34 -10.06 -9.07
CA ALA A 103 -8.37 -11.13 -8.94
C ALA A 103 -7.92 -11.56 -10.33
N LEU A 104 -6.62 -11.68 -10.55
CA LEU A 104 -6.11 -12.33 -11.75
C LEU A 104 -6.26 -13.84 -11.58
N SER A 105 -6.56 -14.53 -12.68
CA SER A 105 -6.74 -15.99 -12.70
C SER A 105 -5.43 -16.76 -12.54
N ALA A 106 -4.29 -16.07 -12.55
CA ALA A 106 -2.98 -16.66 -12.37
C ALA A 106 -2.66 -16.80 -10.86
N LEU A 107 -2.37 -18.04 -10.45
CA LEU A 107 -1.77 -18.37 -9.17
C LEU A 107 -0.27 -18.54 -9.37
N ASN A 108 0.56 -18.00 -8.47
CA ASN A 108 1.97 -18.34 -8.41
C ASN A 108 2.13 -19.67 -7.65
N PRO A 109 2.54 -20.78 -8.29
CA PRO A 109 2.59 -22.09 -7.64
C PRO A 109 3.72 -22.20 -6.61
N VAL A 110 4.80 -21.42 -6.76
CA VAL A 110 5.96 -21.44 -5.85
C VAL A 110 5.61 -20.69 -4.56
N ALA A 111 5.03 -19.50 -4.69
CA ALA A 111 4.65 -18.68 -3.55
C ALA A 111 3.28 -19.04 -2.95
N GLN A 112 2.49 -19.88 -3.64
CA GLN A 112 1.09 -20.17 -3.31
C GLN A 112 0.24 -18.90 -3.11
N THR A 113 0.53 -17.85 -3.89
CA THR A 113 -0.18 -16.57 -3.84
C THR A 113 -1.00 -16.32 -5.09
N GLN A 114 -2.16 -15.70 -4.91
CA GLN A 114 -3.00 -15.19 -5.98
C GLN A 114 -2.81 -13.67 -6.12
N ILE A 115 -2.81 -13.19 -7.35
CA ILE A 115 -2.60 -11.77 -7.66
C ILE A 115 -3.94 -11.02 -7.69
N TYR A 116 -4.01 -9.90 -6.98
CA TYR A 116 -5.13 -8.96 -6.97
C TYR A 116 -4.69 -7.58 -7.44
N LEU A 117 -5.55 -6.89 -8.19
CA LEU A 117 -5.36 -5.51 -8.59
C LEU A 117 -6.10 -4.57 -7.62
N VAL A 118 -5.36 -3.64 -7.03
CA VAL A 118 -5.88 -2.64 -6.10
C VAL A 118 -5.80 -1.25 -6.72
N ALA A 119 -6.95 -0.64 -6.98
CA ALA A 119 -7.03 0.73 -7.47
C ALA A 119 -6.99 1.71 -6.29
N PRO A 120 -6.05 2.68 -6.26
CA PRO A 120 -6.08 3.76 -5.29
C PRO A 120 -7.28 4.68 -5.55
N ALA A 121 -7.83 5.25 -4.49
CA ALA A 121 -8.86 6.26 -4.55
C ALA A 121 -8.20 7.64 -4.59
N GLY A 122 -8.72 8.50 -5.47
CA GLY A 122 -8.19 9.84 -5.70
C GLY A 122 -7.24 9.90 -6.89
N ASN A 123 -6.85 11.13 -7.24
CA ASN A 123 -6.08 11.41 -8.45
C ASN A 123 -4.61 11.76 -8.15
N THR A 124 -4.08 11.24 -7.04
CA THR A 124 -2.71 11.47 -6.61
C THR A 124 -1.74 10.84 -7.60
N PHE A 125 -0.71 11.59 -8.00
CA PHE A 125 0.37 11.03 -8.80
C PHE A 125 1.20 10.07 -7.97
N LEU A 126 1.34 8.84 -8.46
CA LEU A 126 2.16 7.81 -7.85
C LEU A 126 3.14 7.32 -8.92
N PRO A 127 4.46 7.28 -8.62
CA PRO A 127 5.43 6.76 -9.56
C PRO A 127 5.24 5.25 -9.79
N GLU A 128 5.58 4.80 -10.99
CA GLU A 128 5.64 3.37 -11.30
C GLU A 128 6.73 2.68 -10.46
N GLY A 129 6.51 1.42 -10.12
CA GLY A 129 7.45 0.64 -9.29
C GLY A 129 7.40 0.95 -7.80
N LEU A 130 6.50 1.84 -7.34
CA LEU A 130 6.33 2.12 -5.92
C LEU A 130 5.85 0.88 -5.16
N VAL A 131 6.61 0.49 -4.13
CA VAL A 131 6.24 -0.57 -3.21
C VAL A 131 5.40 0.04 -2.08
N ALA A 132 4.24 -0.56 -1.80
CA ALA A 132 3.33 -0.12 -0.75
C ALA A 132 2.76 -1.33 0.00
N SER A 133 2.27 -1.09 1.21
CA SER A 133 1.58 -2.10 2.00
C SER A 133 0.07 -1.90 1.90
N VAL A 134 -0.69 -2.98 1.82
CA VAL A 134 -2.16 -2.90 1.75
C VAL A 134 -2.74 -3.47 3.04
N LEU A 135 -3.47 -2.64 3.77
CA LEU A 135 -4.21 -3.01 4.97
C LEU A 135 -5.65 -3.38 4.59
N ILE A 136 -6.04 -4.61 4.89
CA ILE A 136 -7.38 -5.14 4.64
C ILE A 136 -8.03 -5.45 5.98
N THR A 137 -9.20 -4.89 6.23
CA THR A 137 -9.98 -5.21 7.44
C THR A 137 -10.64 -6.57 7.26
N THR A 138 -10.17 -7.57 7.99
CA THR A 138 -10.66 -8.96 7.92
C THR A 138 -11.96 -9.14 8.70
N ASN A 139 -12.01 -8.63 9.93
CA ASN A 139 -13.17 -8.65 10.80
C ASN A 139 -13.28 -7.34 11.56
N SER A 140 -14.50 -6.97 11.96
CA SER A 140 -14.77 -5.83 12.83
C SER A 140 -15.89 -6.21 13.79
N ARG A 141 -15.69 -5.95 15.07
CA ARG A 141 -16.69 -6.15 16.13
C ARG A 141 -16.94 -4.83 16.83
N PRO A 142 -18.13 -4.21 16.67
CA PRO A 142 -18.46 -3.01 17.41
C PRO A 142 -18.66 -3.36 18.89
N HIS A 143 -18.29 -2.44 19.79
CA HIS A 143 -18.43 -2.57 21.24
C HIS A 143 -17.66 -3.74 21.89
N ALA A 144 -16.51 -4.12 21.31
CA ALA A 144 -15.60 -5.07 21.94
C ALA A 144 -14.85 -4.42 23.12
N GLN A 145 -14.61 -5.19 24.19
CA GLN A 145 -13.64 -4.81 25.22
C GLN A 145 -12.24 -5.09 24.68
N VAL A 146 -11.39 -4.07 24.66
CA VAL A 146 -10.04 -4.16 24.12
C VAL A 146 -9.04 -3.70 25.17
N LEU A 147 -7.86 -4.28 25.12
CA LEU A 147 -6.70 -3.85 25.89
C LEU A 147 -5.53 -3.55 24.97
N PRO A 148 -4.61 -2.65 25.37
CA PRO A 148 -3.33 -2.52 24.71
C PRO A 148 -2.63 -3.87 24.63
N ARG A 149 -1.98 -4.15 23.51
CA ARG A 149 -1.32 -5.43 23.28
C ARG A 149 -0.24 -5.71 24.34
N GLU A 150 0.40 -4.67 24.86
CA GLU A 150 1.43 -4.72 25.89
C GLU A 150 0.89 -5.21 27.25
N ALA A 151 -0.40 -5.01 27.50
CA ALA A 151 -1.06 -5.46 28.73
C ALA A 151 -1.43 -6.96 28.70
N VAL A 152 -1.46 -7.58 27.51
CA VAL A 152 -1.83 -8.99 27.33
C VAL A 152 -0.56 -9.83 27.24
N LEU A 153 -0.41 -10.75 28.19
CA LEU A 153 0.71 -11.67 28.28
C LEU A 153 0.33 -13.04 27.75
N SER A 154 1.32 -13.79 27.28
CA SER A 154 1.15 -15.17 26.84
C SER A 154 2.28 -16.07 27.35
N ASP A 155 2.05 -17.37 27.32
CA ASP A 155 3.11 -18.35 27.50
C ASP A 155 4.04 -18.40 26.27
N GLU A 156 5.16 -19.11 26.39
CA GLU A 156 6.16 -19.26 25.33
C GLU A 156 5.57 -19.88 24.05
N LEU A 157 4.53 -20.70 24.20
CA LEU A 157 3.83 -21.37 23.11
C LEU A 157 2.67 -20.56 22.53
N MET A 158 2.39 -19.37 23.07
CA MET A 158 1.24 -18.52 22.71
C MET A 158 -0.11 -19.26 22.72
N LYS A 159 -0.28 -20.20 23.65
CA LYS A 159 -1.50 -20.98 23.85
C LYS A 159 -2.37 -20.41 24.97
N ASN A 160 -1.74 -19.94 26.04
CA ASN A 160 -2.43 -19.41 27.20
C ASN A 160 -2.16 -17.92 27.32
N PHE A 161 -3.22 -17.13 27.49
CA PHE A 161 -3.14 -15.68 27.63
C PHE A 161 -3.64 -15.25 29.00
N TRP A 162 -3.02 -14.22 29.56
CA TRP A 162 -3.44 -13.63 30.82
C TRP A 162 -3.14 -12.14 30.87
N ILE A 163 -3.78 -11.47 31.83
CA ILE A 163 -3.50 -10.07 32.18
C ILE A 163 -3.10 -9.98 33.65
N MET A 164 -2.39 -8.92 34.00
CA MET A 164 -2.09 -8.58 35.38
C MET A 164 -3.05 -7.49 35.84
N LYS A 165 -4.04 -7.86 36.66
CA LYS A 165 -5.07 -6.95 37.20
C LYS A 165 -4.73 -6.55 38.63
N LEU A 166 -4.78 -5.26 38.93
CA LEU A 166 -4.62 -4.75 40.28
C LEU A 166 -5.90 -4.99 41.09
N VAL A 167 -5.79 -5.73 42.20
CA VAL A 167 -6.86 -5.88 43.20
C VAL A 167 -6.83 -4.74 44.22
N ASN A 168 -5.66 -4.16 44.46
CA ASN A 168 -5.46 -2.96 45.29
C ASN A 168 -4.23 -2.20 44.77
N ASP A 169 -3.79 -1.14 45.46
CA ASP A 169 -2.67 -0.28 45.01
C ASP A 169 -1.29 -0.95 45.08
N THR A 170 -1.21 -2.14 45.67
CA THR A 170 0.04 -2.86 45.96
C THR A 170 0.07 -4.30 45.46
N THR A 171 -1.03 -4.82 44.93
CA THR A 171 -1.14 -6.26 44.59
C THR A 171 -1.79 -6.44 43.23
N ALA A 172 -1.09 -7.17 42.36
CA ALA A 172 -1.56 -7.58 41.04
C ALA A 172 -1.80 -9.09 41.03
N VAL A 173 -2.94 -9.51 40.49
CA VAL A 173 -3.32 -10.91 40.31
C VAL A 173 -3.30 -11.27 38.84
N LYS A 174 -2.92 -12.52 38.56
CA LYS A 174 -3.00 -13.06 37.22
C LYS A 174 -4.45 -13.43 36.92
N VAL A 175 -4.96 -12.97 35.78
CA VAL A 175 -6.30 -13.34 35.31
C VAL A 175 -6.16 -13.95 33.93
N ASP A 176 -6.48 -15.23 33.80
CA ASP A 176 -6.49 -15.91 32.51
C ASP A 176 -7.60 -15.33 31.62
N ILE A 177 -7.28 -15.13 30.35
CA ILE A 177 -8.18 -14.49 29.38
C ILE A 177 -8.29 -15.34 28.12
N THR A 178 -9.45 -15.23 27.47
CA THR A 178 -9.64 -15.67 26.09
C THR A 178 -9.59 -14.45 25.20
N THR A 179 -8.67 -14.44 24.24
CA THR A 179 -8.48 -13.33 23.30
C THR A 179 -9.29 -13.54 22.02
N GLY A 180 -9.61 -12.44 21.35
CA GLY A 180 -10.39 -12.41 20.11
C GLY A 180 -9.59 -11.79 18.96
N ILE A 181 -10.22 -10.86 18.25
CA ILE A 181 -9.57 -10.11 17.17
C ILE A 181 -8.43 -9.26 17.74
N SER A 182 -7.26 -9.32 17.12
CA SER A 182 -6.11 -8.47 17.45
C SER A 182 -5.75 -7.59 16.26
N ASN A 183 -5.30 -6.38 16.56
CA ASN A 183 -4.63 -5.50 15.60
C ASN A 183 -3.19 -5.22 16.08
N GLU A 184 -2.49 -4.25 15.48
CA GLU A 184 -1.10 -3.92 15.84
C GLU A 184 -0.95 -3.40 17.28
N ASN A 185 -1.94 -2.67 17.79
CA ASN A 185 -1.86 -1.94 19.05
C ASN A 185 -2.75 -2.52 20.16
N GLU A 186 -3.84 -3.19 19.80
CA GLU A 186 -4.91 -3.59 20.70
C GLU A 186 -5.34 -5.04 20.43
N MET A 187 -5.82 -5.69 21.49
CA MET A 187 -6.34 -7.04 21.45
C MET A 187 -7.71 -7.10 22.13
N GLU A 188 -8.68 -7.74 21.46
CA GLU A 188 -10.01 -8.01 22.02
C GLU A 188 -9.93 -9.06 23.12
N ILE A 189 -10.63 -8.81 24.23
CA ILE A 189 -10.82 -9.78 25.30
C ILE A 189 -12.24 -10.35 25.18
N VAL A 190 -12.36 -11.65 24.90
CA VAL A 190 -13.66 -12.32 24.77
C VAL A 190 -14.18 -12.73 26.15
N SER A 191 -13.29 -13.21 27.02
CA SER A 191 -13.60 -13.53 28.41
C SER A 191 -12.36 -13.33 29.29
N PRO A 192 -12.53 -12.95 30.57
CA PRO A 192 -13.78 -12.58 31.25
C PRO A 192 -14.27 -11.17 30.84
N VAL A 193 -15.45 -10.77 31.33
CA VAL A 193 -15.94 -9.39 31.15
C VAL A 193 -15.23 -8.48 32.14
N LEU A 194 -14.55 -7.46 31.63
CA LEU A 194 -13.81 -6.46 32.39
C LEU A 194 -14.69 -5.27 32.73
N SER A 195 -14.48 -4.71 33.92
CA SER A 195 -15.14 -3.47 34.33
C SER A 195 -14.30 -2.27 33.91
N PRO A 196 -14.91 -1.11 33.56
CA PRO A 196 -14.17 0.14 33.35
C PRO A 196 -13.37 0.61 34.59
N ALA A 197 -13.69 0.09 35.77
CA ALA A 197 -12.95 0.35 37.00
C ALA A 197 -11.71 -0.55 37.19
N ASP A 198 -11.54 -1.57 36.34
CA ASP A 198 -10.43 -2.50 36.44
C ASP A 198 -9.13 -1.82 36.01
N ARG A 199 -8.12 -1.92 36.88
CA ARG A 199 -6.78 -1.38 36.61
C ARG A 199 -5.88 -2.52 36.16
N ILE A 200 -5.37 -2.41 34.94
CA ILE A 200 -4.55 -3.46 34.30
C ILE A 200 -3.16 -2.89 34.07
N ILE A 201 -2.14 -3.71 34.34
CA ILE A 201 -0.74 -3.32 34.18
C ILE A 201 -0.34 -3.49 32.71
N SER A 202 0.07 -2.38 32.09
CA SER A 202 0.55 -2.35 30.69
C SER A 202 2.08 -2.44 30.58
N GLU A 203 2.82 -2.06 31.62
CA GLU A 203 4.30 -2.01 31.59
C GLU A 203 4.88 -2.70 32.83
N GLY A 204 6.01 -3.42 32.66
CA GLY A 204 6.66 -4.13 33.76
C GLY A 204 5.86 -5.33 34.29
N ASN A 205 4.85 -5.78 33.55
CA ASN A 205 4.02 -6.95 33.84
C ASN A 205 4.72 -8.28 33.52
N TYR A 206 5.75 -8.27 32.67
CA TYR A 206 6.47 -9.47 32.28
C TYR A 206 7.24 -10.11 33.44
N GLY A 207 7.05 -11.42 33.63
CA GLY A 207 7.72 -12.19 34.69
C GLY A 207 7.10 -12.02 36.09
N LEU A 208 6.00 -11.28 36.23
CA LEU A 208 5.24 -11.27 37.49
C LEU A 208 4.59 -12.65 37.72
N ALA A 209 4.84 -13.21 38.90
CA ALA A 209 4.12 -14.38 39.37
C ALA A 209 2.65 -14.04 39.68
N ASP A 210 1.81 -15.06 39.84
CA ASP A 210 0.46 -14.83 40.35
C ASP A 210 0.51 -14.21 41.76
N THR A 211 -0.41 -13.28 42.02
CA THR A 211 -0.51 -12.50 43.27
C THR A 211 0.83 -11.83 43.64
N ALA A 212 1.33 -10.99 42.74
CA ALA A 212 2.58 -10.25 42.93
C ALA A 212 2.36 -8.92 43.66
N SER A 213 3.30 -8.57 44.54
CA SER A 213 3.38 -7.22 45.12
C SER A 213 4.00 -6.27 44.11
N VAL A 214 3.33 -5.15 43.85
CA VAL A 214 3.73 -4.15 42.85
C VAL A 214 3.67 -2.75 43.45
N LYS A 215 4.43 -1.84 42.88
CA LYS A 215 4.39 -0.42 43.24
C LYS A 215 4.08 0.39 42.00
N ILE A 216 3.01 1.18 42.06
CA ILE A 216 2.63 2.07 40.96
C ILE A 216 3.62 3.24 40.93
N ILE A 217 4.35 3.35 39.83
CA ILE A 217 5.16 4.53 39.49
C ILE A 217 4.33 5.40 38.56
N LYS A 218 4.27 6.70 38.84
CA LYS A 218 3.62 7.71 38.00
C LYS A 218 4.65 8.36 37.09
#